data_AF-A0A453K6U8-F1
#
_entry.id   AF-A0A453K6U8-F1
#
_cell.length_a   1.000
_cell.length_b   1.000
_cell.length_c   1.000
_cell.angle_alpha   90.00
_cell.angle_beta   90.00
_cell.angle_gamma   90.00
#
_symmetry.space_group_name_H-M   'P 1'
#
loop_
_entity.id
_entity.type
_entity.pdbx_description
1 polymer ?
#
loop_
_entity_poly.entity_id
_entity_poly.type
_entity_poly.pdbx_seq_one_letter_code
_entity_poly.pdbx_strand_id
1 'polypeptide(L)'
;QAYIEAENKRLENDPSQFSAKEIIIRIEYKHCPNLTIIDTPGLILAAPGRKNRVLQSQACAVEALVHAKIQHKETIILCLEDCSDWSNATTRRVVMQVDPDLARTVLVSTKLDTKIPQFARASDVEVFLHPPTCVLDGSLLGDSPFFTSVPSGRVGSCHEAVFRSNEEFKKAISLRELDDVTSLEDKLGRSLTREEKNRIGVSNLRLFLEELLQNRYIESVPSIIPLLEKEHRAASRKLRKVTQEISDLDEAKLKEKARLFHDSFLTKLSLLLKGMVVAPPDKFGETLINERINGGTFTGSENFQLPNKMMANAGMRLYGGAQYHRAMAEFRLVVGSIKCPPITREEIVNACGVEDIHDGTNYSRYSLST
;
A
#
# COMPACT_ATOMS: atom_id res chain seq x y z
N GLN A 1 10.79 -24.57 -19.58
CA GLN A 1 10.89 -25.77 -18.73
C GLN A 1 11.89 -25.60 -17.59
N ALA A 2 13.19 -25.47 -17.85
CA ALA A 2 14.22 -25.40 -16.80
C ALA A 2 13.99 -24.32 -15.72
N TYR A 3 13.48 -23.13 -16.11
CA TYR A 3 13.14 -22.07 -15.15
C TYR A 3 12.02 -22.47 -14.18
N ILE A 4 10.96 -23.11 -14.69
CA ILE A 4 9.82 -23.57 -13.88
C ILE A 4 10.30 -24.63 -12.88
N GLU A 5 11.11 -25.58 -13.34
CA GLU A 5 11.67 -26.64 -12.50
C GLU A 5 12.62 -26.08 -11.43
N ALA A 6 13.43 -25.08 -11.78
CA ALA A 6 14.30 -24.41 -10.82
C ALA A 6 13.50 -23.64 -9.75
N GLU A 7 12.44 -22.95 -10.15
CA GLU A 7 11.58 -22.20 -9.22
C GLU A 7 10.78 -23.14 -8.32
N ASN A 8 10.27 -24.25 -8.86
CA ASN A 8 9.62 -25.30 -8.05
C ASN A 8 10.59 -25.89 -7.02
N LYS A 9 11.83 -26.23 -7.42
CA LYS A 9 12.87 -26.69 -6.47
C LYS A 9 13.21 -25.63 -5.42
N ARG A 10 13.20 -24.35 -5.79
CA ARG A 10 13.43 -23.26 -4.82
C ARG A 10 12.31 -23.22 -3.77
N LEU A 11 11.06 -23.38 -4.19
CA LEU A 11 9.88 -23.38 -3.31
C LEU A 11 9.83 -24.62 -2.42
N GLU A 12 10.24 -25.79 -2.91
CA GLU A 12 10.32 -27.02 -2.09
C GLU A 12 11.24 -26.86 -0.86
N ASN A 13 12.26 -26.01 -0.97
CA ASN A 13 13.21 -25.69 0.11
C ASN A 13 12.75 -24.54 1.02
N ASP A 14 11.65 -23.85 0.67
CA ASP A 14 11.10 -22.72 1.42
C ASP A 14 10.11 -23.23 2.49
N PRO A 15 10.15 -22.75 3.75
CA PRO A 15 9.19 -23.15 4.79
C PRO A 15 7.72 -22.94 4.41
N SER A 16 7.45 -21.94 3.56
CA SER A 16 6.10 -21.61 3.10
C SER A 16 5.60 -22.50 1.96
N GLN A 17 6.51 -23.18 1.22
CA GLN A 17 6.31 -24.06 0.06
C GLN A 17 5.48 -23.51 -1.11
N PHE A 18 4.75 -22.42 -0.90
CA PHE A 18 3.91 -21.74 -1.88
C PHE A 18 4.23 -20.26 -1.88
N SER A 19 4.19 -19.65 -3.06
CA SER A 19 4.46 -18.23 -3.24
C SER A 19 3.34 -17.58 -4.05
N ALA A 20 2.98 -16.36 -3.66
CA ALA A 20 2.05 -15.52 -4.43
C ALA A 20 2.70 -14.92 -5.68
N LYS A 21 4.03 -15.05 -5.83
CA LYS A 21 4.76 -14.57 -7.00
C LYS A 21 4.47 -15.46 -8.20
N GLU A 22 3.93 -14.85 -9.26
CA GLU A 22 3.59 -15.54 -10.50
C GLU A 22 4.83 -15.84 -11.35
N ILE A 23 4.78 -16.98 -12.06
CA ILE A 23 5.70 -17.28 -13.15
C ILE A 23 5.00 -16.90 -14.47
N ILE A 24 5.47 -15.84 -15.11
CA ILE A 24 4.89 -15.35 -16.36
C ILE A 24 5.55 -16.07 -17.54
N ILE A 25 4.75 -16.79 -18.33
CA ILE A 25 5.19 -17.49 -19.52
C ILE A 25 4.42 -16.96 -20.72
N ARG A 26 5.15 -16.45 -21.72
CA ARG A 26 4.59 -16.03 -23.00
C ARG A 26 4.96 -17.06 -24.06
N ILE A 27 3.95 -17.67 -24.68
CA ILE A 27 4.12 -18.70 -25.71
C ILE A 27 3.52 -18.16 -27.00
N GLU A 28 4.30 -18.13 -28.07
CA GLU A 28 3.87 -17.64 -29.38
C GLU A 28 4.21 -18.67 -30.46
N TYR A 29 3.19 -19.06 -31.24
CA TYR A 29 3.37 -19.86 -32.44
C TYR A 29 2.17 -19.68 -33.37
N LYS A 30 2.31 -20.08 -34.64
CA LYS A 30 1.34 -19.80 -35.72
C LYS A 30 -0.13 -20.15 -35.40
N HIS A 31 -0.36 -21.12 -34.53
CA HIS A 31 -1.69 -21.64 -34.21
C HIS A 31 -1.99 -21.61 -32.71
N CYS A 32 -1.33 -20.73 -31.94
CA CYS A 32 -1.60 -20.61 -30.52
C CYS A 32 -2.98 -19.99 -30.28
N PRO A 33 -3.74 -20.48 -29.28
CA PRO A 33 -4.97 -19.82 -28.88
C PRO A 33 -4.67 -18.42 -28.34
N ASN A 34 -5.54 -17.46 -28.66
CA ASN A 34 -5.48 -16.10 -28.09
C ASN A 34 -6.07 -16.11 -26.67
N LEU A 35 -5.40 -16.82 -25.77
CA LEU A 35 -5.84 -17.04 -24.39
C LEU A 35 -4.76 -16.64 -23.40
N THR A 36 -5.18 -16.05 -22.29
CA THR A 36 -4.36 -15.90 -21.09
C THR A 36 -4.96 -16.77 -20.00
N ILE A 37 -4.19 -17.75 -19.52
CA ILE A 37 -4.63 -18.70 -18.50
C ILE A 37 -3.72 -18.53 -17.28
N ILE A 38 -4.35 -18.45 -16.11
CA ILE A 38 -3.65 -18.45 -14.82
C ILE A 38 -3.80 -19.86 -14.26
N ASP A 39 -2.71 -20.64 -14.32
CA ASP A 39 -2.66 -21.93 -13.67
C ASP A 39 -2.49 -21.74 -12.16
N THR A 40 -3.35 -22.38 -11.38
CA THR A 40 -3.33 -22.31 -9.92
C THR A 40 -2.92 -23.66 -9.33
N PRO A 41 -2.24 -23.70 -8.17
CA PRO A 41 -1.93 -24.97 -7.53
C PRO A 41 -3.18 -25.82 -7.28
N GLY A 42 -3.05 -27.15 -7.44
CA GLY A 42 -4.16 -28.06 -7.21
C GLY A 42 -4.61 -28.07 -5.75
N LEU A 43 -5.93 -28.07 -5.54
CA LEU A 43 -6.52 -28.07 -4.20
C LEU A 43 -6.14 -29.34 -3.43
N ILE A 44 -5.73 -29.16 -2.17
CA ILE A 44 -5.30 -30.25 -1.29
C ILE A 44 -6.45 -30.62 -0.35
N LEU A 45 -6.88 -31.89 -0.38
CA LEU A 45 -7.84 -32.44 0.57
C LEU A 45 -7.10 -33.04 1.76
N ALA A 46 -6.95 -32.27 2.84
CA ALA A 46 -6.31 -32.74 4.06
C ALA A 46 -7.35 -33.27 5.07
N ALA A 47 -7.22 -34.53 5.48
CA ALA A 47 -8.11 -35.09 6.50
C ALA A 47 -7.90 -34.41 7.87
N PRO A 48 -8.97 -34.19 8.66
CA PRO A 48 -8.87 -33.57 9.97
C PRO A 48 -8.05 -34.42 10.95
N GLY A 49 -7.32 -33.76 11.86
CA GLY A 49 -6.54 -34.44 12.90
C GLY A 49 -5.12 -33.91 13.07
N ARG A 50 -4.55 -34.13 14.27
CA ARG A 50 -3.22 -33.62 14.65
C ARG A 50 -2.08 -34.14 13.76
N LYS A 51 -2.20 -35.35 13.22
CA LYS A 51 -1.21 -35.96 12.33
C LYS A 51 -1.09 -35.25 10.98
N ASN A 52 -2.14 -34.55 10.54
CA ASN A 52 -2.20 -33.88 9.24
C ASN A 52 -2.11 -32.35 9.35
N ARG A 53 -1.62 -31.80 10.46
CA ARG A 53 -1.55 -30.34 10.67
C ARG A 53 -0.76 -29.62 9.57
N VAL A 54 0.34 -30.22 9.11
CA VAL A 54 1.17 -29.64 8.03
C VAL A 54 0.37 -29.60 6.73
N LEU A 55 -0.27 -30.72 6.35
CA LEU A 55 -1.13 -30.81 5.17
C LEU A 55 -2.34 -29.86 5.23
N GLN A 56 -2.93 -29.66 6.42
CA GLN A 56 -4.01 -28.68 6.61
C GLN A 56 -3.49 -27.24 6.40
N SER A 57 -2.32 -26.91 6.96
CA SER A 57 -1.71 -25.60 6.75
C SER A 57 -1.39 -25.35 5.27
N GLN A 58 -0.90 -26.38 4.56
CA GLN A 58 -0.65 -26.31 3.12
C GLN A 58 -1.95 -26.15 2.33
N ALA A 59 -3.00 -26.90 2.68
CA ALA A 59 -4.31 -26.78 2.05
C ALA A 59 -4.88 -25.37 2.20
N CYS A 60 -4.82 -24.78 3.40
CA CYS A 60 -5.25 -23.41 3.63
C CYS A 60 -4.41 -22.39 2.83
N ALA A 61 -3.10 -22.60 2.72
CA ALA A 61 -2.24 -21.71 1.93
C ALA A 61 -2.58 -21.77 0.43
N VAL A 62 -2.81 -22.96 -0.11
CA VAL A 62 -3.25 -23.16 -1.51
C VAL A 62 -4.61 -22.54 -1.75
N GLU A 63 -5.59 -22.80 -0.88
CA GLU A 63 -6.94 -22.24 -1.00
C GLU A 63 -6.91 -20.71 -0.95
N ALA A 64 -6.10 -20.11 -0.06
CA ALA A 64 -5.93 -18.66 -0.01
C ALA A 64 -5.33 -18.08 -1.30
N LEU A 65 -4.35 -18.77 -1.92
CA LEU A 65 -3.78 -18.35 -3.20
C LEU A 65 -4.80 -18.44 -4.33
N VAL A 66 -5.56 -19.53 -4.40
CA VAL A 66 -6.63 -19.70 -5.39
C VAL A 66 -7.69 -18.61 -5.20
N HIS A 67 -8.20 -18.44 -3.98
CA HIS A 67 -9.20 -17.43 -3.64
C HIS A 67 -8.74 -16.02 -4.02
N ALA A 68 -7.48 -15.67 -3.76
CA ALA A 68 -6.92 -14.37 -4.13
C ALA A 68 -6.95 -14.10 -5.64
N LYS A 69 -6.89 -15.15 -6.50
CA LYS A 69 -7.01 -15.02 -7.95
C LYS A 69 -8.46 -14.99 -8.41
N ILE A 70 -9.30 -15.86 -7.86
CA ILE A 70 -10.70 -16.02 -8.30
C ILE A 70 -11.66 -14.99 -7.69
N GLN A 71 -11.27 -14.25 -6.65
CA GLN A 71 -12.13 -13.21 -6.03
C GLN A 71 -12.47 -12.03 -6.95
N HIS A 72 -11.65 -11.78 -7.98
CA HIS A 72 -11.88 -10.68 -8.91
C HIS A 72 -13.08 -10.99 -9.81
N LYS A 73 -14.06 -10.09 -9.88
CA LYS A 73 -15.34 -10.32 -10.58
C LYS A 73 -15.16 -10.47 -12.09
N GLU A 74 -14.12 -9.85 -12.63
CA GLU A 74 -13.78 -9.86 -14.05
C GLU A 74 -13.06 -11.16 -14.47
N THR A 75 -12.60 -11.97 -13.51
CA THR A 75 -11.92 -13.24 -13.78
C THR A 75 -12.94 -14.32 -14.13
N ILE A 76 -12.83 -14.88 -15.34
CA ILE A 76 -13.55 -16.11 -15.73
C ILE A 76 -12.90 -17.29 -14.99
N ILE A 77 -13.70 -18.10 -14.32
CA ILE A 77 -13.24 -19.28 -13.57
C ILE A 77 -13.40 -20.51 -14.46
N LEU A 78 -12.30 -21.24 -14.70
CA LEU A 78 -12.35 -22.56 -15.32
C LEU A 78 -12.35 -23.63 -14.22
N CYS A 79 -13.52 -24.15 -13.88
CA CYS A 79 -13.67 -25.14 -12.83
C CYS A 79 -13.47 -26.55 -13.42
N LEU A 80 -12.30 -27.13 -13.16
CA LEU A 80 -11.98 -28.50 -13.56
C LEU A 80 -12.47 -29.49 -12.50
N GLU A 81 -13.25 -30.47 -12.93
CA GLU A 81 -13.70 -31.59 -12.10
C GLU A 81 -13.39 -32.92 -12.80
N ASP A 82 -13.04 -33.94 -12.03
CA ASP A 82 -12.98 -35.31 -12.55
C ASP A 82 -14.42 -35.81 -12.80
N CYS A 83 -14.63 -36.74 -13.74
CA CYS A 83 -15.93 -37.35 -14.04
C CYS A 83 -16.58 -38.19 -12.89
N SER A 84 -16.21 -37.95 -11.62
CA SER A 84 -16.98 -38.43 -10.48
C SER A 84 -18.40 -37.84 -10.50
N ASP A 85 -19.35 -38.51 -9.84
CA ASP A 85 -20.75 -38.07 -9.82
C ASP A 85 -20.88 -36.59 -9.43
N TRP A 86 -21.76 -35.86 -10.12
CA TRP A 86 -21.94 -34.41 -9.99
C TRP A 86 -22.22 -33.93 -8.56
N SER A 87 -22.59 -34.83 -7.66
CA SER A 87 -22.80 -34.58 -6.23
C SER A 87 -21.52 -34.40 -5.41
N ASN A 88 -20.37 -34.92 -5.85
CA ASN A 88 -19.12 -34.86 -5.07
C ASN A 88 -18.13 -33.83 -5.65
N ALA A 89 -18.53 -32.57 -5.59
CA ALA A 89 -17.82 -31.47 -6.23
C ALA A 89 -16.87 -30.78 -5.23
N THR A 90 -15.62 -31.22 -5.14
CA THR A 90 -14.63 -30.61 -4.22
C THR A 90 -14.16 -29.25 -4.72
N THR A 91 -13.88 -29.13 -6.01
CA THR A 91 -13.41 -27.88 -6.63
C THR A 91 -14.53 -26.85 -6.70
N ARG A 92 -15.73 -27.26 -7.17
CA ARG A 92 -16.88 -26.36 -7.27
C ARG A 92 -17.29 -25.76 -5.93
N ARG A 93 -17.14 -26.48 -4.82
CA ARG A 93 -17.42 -25.94 -3.48
C ARG A 93 -16.58 -24.70 -3.15
N VAL A 94 -15.30 -24.69 -3.52
CA VAL A 94 -14.43 -23.51 -3.32
C VAL A 94 -14.85 -22.38 -4.27
N VAL A 95 -15.17 -22.71 -5.52
CA VAL A 95 -15.64 -21.73 -6.51
C VAL A 95 -16.96 -21.06 -6.08
N MET A 96 -17.93 -21.83 -5.57
CA MET A 96 -19.22 -21.32 -5.11
C MET A 96 -19.11 -20.38 -3.90
N GLN A 97 -17.97 -20.33 -3.19
CA GLN A 97 -17.74 -19.32 -2.16
C GLN A 97 -17.57 -17.92 -2.76
N VAL A 98 -17.09 -17.80 -4.00
CA VAL A 98 -16.84 -16.53 -4.69
C VAL A 98 -17.74 -16.29 -5.90
N ASP A 99 -18.40 -17.32 -6.40
CA ASP A 99 -19.34 -17.28 -7.53
C ASP A 99 -20.50 -18.26 -7.28
N PRO A 100 -21.41 -17.95 -6.33
CA PRO A 100 -22.50 -18.87 -5.93
C PRO A 100 -23.42 -19.26 -7.10
N ASP A 101 -23.68 -18.32 -8.00
CA ASP A 101 -24.58 -18.51 -9.16
C ASP A 101 -23.86 -19.10 -10.38
N LEU A 102 -22.54 -19.35 -10.27
CA LEU A 102 -21.67 -19.82 -11.37
C LEU A 102 -21.70 -18.93 -12.63
N ALA A 103 -22.05 -17.66 -12.47
CA ALA A 103 -22.32 -16.71 -13.56
C ALA A 103 -21.06 -16.38 -14.39
N ARG A 104 -19.87 -16.59 -13.82
CA ARG A 104 -18.57 -16.42 -14.49
C ARG A 104 -17.73 -17.69 -14.48
N THR A 105 -18.35 -18.85 -14.23
CA THR A 105 -17.67 -20.14 -14.11
C THR A 105 -18.00 -21.05 -15.28
N VAL A 106 -16.97 -21.52 -16.00
CA VAL A 106 -17.07 -22.58 -17.00
C VAL A 106 -16.71 -23.90 -16.34
N LEU A 107 -17.66 -24.85 -16.33
CA LEU A 107 -17.45 -26.18 -15.74
C LEU A 107 -16.90 -27.14 -16.80
N VAL A 108 -15.80 -27.83 -16.47
CA VAL A 108 -15.18 -28.82 -17.34
C VAL A 108 -15.00 -30.13 -16.59
N SER A 109 -15.67 -31.17 -17.06
CA SER A 109 -15.46 -32.54 -16.62
C SER A 109 -14.32 -33.17 -17.42
N THR A 110 -13.34 -33.70 -16.71
CA THR A 110 -12.12 -34.29 -17.28
C THR A 110 -12.08 -35.81 -17.05
N LYS A 111 -11.30 -36.52 -17.87
CA LYS A 111 -11.17 -37.99 -17.88
C LYS A 111 -12.44 -38.69 -18.39
N LEU A 112 -13.12 -38.09 -19.37
CA LEU A 112 -14.33 -38.64 -19.97
C LEU A 112 -14.14 -40.08 -20.47
N ASP A 113 -13.00 -40.36 -21.09
CA ASP A 113 -12.50 -41.66 -21.53
C ASP A 113 -12.56 -42.74 -20.46
N THR A 114 -12.31 -42.38 -19.21
CA THR A 114 -12.39 -43.32 -18.08
C THR A 114 -13.82 -43.51 -17.60
N LYS A 115 -14.70 -42.52 -17.79
CA LYS A 115 -16.10 -42.55 -17.36
C LYS A 115 -16.99 -43.29 -18.35
N ILE A 116 -16.79 -43.12 -19.66
CA ILE A 116 -17.63 -43.73 -20.70
C ILE A 116 -17.80 -45.26 -20.51
N PRO A 117 -16.74 -46.05 -20.25
CA PRO A 117 -16.87 -47.49 -20.03
C PRO A 117 -17.71 -47.86 -18.80
N GLN A 118 -17.79 -46.97 -17.80
CA GLN A 118 -18.49 -47.20 -16.54
C GLN A 118 -20.01 -47.04 -16.69
N PHE A 119 -20.51 -46.43 -17.77
CA PHE A 119 -21.94 -46.33 -18.01
C PHE A 119 -22.53 -47.71 -18.32
N ALA A 120 -23.50 -48.11 -17.50
CA ALA A 120 -24.23 -49.35 -17.67
C ALA A 120 -25.44 -49.17 -18.57
N ARG A 121 -26.09 -48.00 -18.54
CA ARG A 121 -27.31 -47.70 -19.30
C ARG A 121 -27.21 -46.37 -20.05
N ALA A 122 -27.94 -46.25 -21.15
CA ALA A 122 -28.08 -45.01 -21.91
C ALA A 122 -28.60 -43.85 -21.04
N SER A 123 -29.52 -44.13 -20.11
CA SER A 123 -30.04 -43.15 -19.14
C SER A 123 -28.95 -42.53 -18.28
N ASP A 124 -27.91 -43.29 -17.93
CA ASP A 124 -26.81 -42.81 -17.09
C ASP A 124 -25.97 -41.79 -17.86
N VAL A 125 -25.81 -42.01 -19.17
CA VAL A 125 -25.13 -41.08 -20.08
C VAL A 125 -25.95 -39.80 -20.23
N GLU A 126 -27.27 -39.91 -20.41
CA GLU A 126 -28.15 -38.74 -20.57
C GLU A 126 -28.14 -37.85 -19.32
N VAL A 127 -28.24 -38.42 -18.12
CA VAL A 127 -28.15 -37.68 -16.85
C VAL A 127 -26.76 -37.08 -16.66
N PHE A 128 -25.71 -37.74 -17.15
CA PHE A 128 -24.35 -37.23 -17.06
C PHE A 128 -24.11 -36.02 -17.99
N LEU A 129 -24.58 -36.10 -19.25
CA LEU A 129 -24.47 -35.01 -20.23
C LEU A 129 -25.40 -33.83 -19.90
N HIS A 130 -26.57 -34.12 -19.33
CA HIS A 130 -27.56 -33.14 -18.91
C HIS A 130 -27.84 -33.26 -17.41
N PRO A 131 -26.88 -32.83 -16.56
CA PRO A 131 -27.08 -32.82 -15.12
C PRO A 131 -28.35 -32.03 -14.74
N PRO A 132 -29.17 -32.55 -13.81
CA PRO A 132 -30.36 -31.83 -13.35
C PRO A 132 -29.99 -30.45 -12.77
N THR A 133 -30.85 -29.46 -12.99
CA THR A 133 -30.66 -28.08 -12.50
C THR A 133 -30.50 -27.99 -10.99
N CYS A 134 -31.06 -28.91 -10.22
CA CYS A 134 -30.87 -28.96 -8.76
C CYS A 134 -29.46 -29.36 -8.32
N VAL A 135 -28.64 -29.94 -9.21
CA VAL A 135 -27.26 -30.35 -8.92
C VAL A 135 -26.26 -29.26 -9.33
N LEU A 136 -26.61 -28.50 -10.36
CA LEU A 136 -25.90 -27.32 -10.85
C LEU A 136 -26.76 -26.09 -10.56
N ASP A 137 -26.80 -25.69 -9.29
CA ASP A 137 -27.72 -24.70 -8.69
C ASP A 137 -27.44 -23.23 -9.14
N GLY A 138 -27.16 -22.99 -10.42
CA GLY A 138 -26.77 -21.68 -10.93
C GLY A 138 -26.85 -21.56 -12.45
N SER A 139 -26.90 -20.32 -12.95
CA SER A 139 -26.84 -19.99 -14.38
C SER A 139 -25.40 -20.18 -14.88
N LEU A 140 -24.99 -21.44 -15.06
CA LEU A 140 -23.65 -21.80 -15.51
C LEU A 140 -23.26 -21.01 -16.75
N LEU A 141 -22.06 -20.43 -16.76
CA LEU A 141 -21.57 -19.70 -17.92
C LEU A 141 -21.43 -20.66 -19.11
N GLY A 142 -22.30 -20.47 -20.09
CA GLY A 142 -22.41 -21.34 -21.25
C GLY A 142 -23.38 -22.50 -21.07
N ASP A 143 -24.34 -22.45 -20.15
CA ASP A 143 -25.54 -23.30 -20.03
C ASP A 143 -25.33 -24.80 -19.73
N SER A 144 -24.19 -25.39 -20.09
CA SER A 144 -23.88 -26.81 -19.91
C SER A 144 -22.37 -27.06 -19.72
N PRO A 145 -21.98 -28.10 -18.98
CA PRO A 145 -20.57 -28.44 -18.78
C PRO A 145 -19.87 -28.86 -20.08
N PHE A 146 -18.55 -28.68 -20.15
CA PHE A 146 -17.71 -29.29 -21.18
C PHE A 146 -17.15 -30.63 -20.70
N PHE A 147 -16.97 -31.58 -21.62
CA PHE A 147 -16.44 -32.90 -21.35
C PHE A 147 -15.18 -33.13 -22.17
N THR A 148 -14.07 -33.44 -21.50
CA THR A 148 -12.76 -33.54 -22.17
C THR A 148 -11.99 -34.79 -21.75
N SER A 149 -11.25 -35.33 -22.71
CA SER A 149 -10.21 -36.33 -22.50
C SER A 149 -8.93 -35.90 -23.18
N VAL A 150 -7.84 -35.96 -22.43
CA VAL A 150 -6.52 -35.58 -22.90
C VAL A 150 -5.64 -36.82 -22.89
N PRO A 151 -5.02 -37.19 -24.02
CA PRO A 151 -4.07 -38.29 -24.07
C PRO A 151 -2.95 -38.08 -23.04
N SER A 152 -2.70 -39.10 -22.21
CA SER A 152 -1.65 -39.03 -21.20
C SER A 152 -0.29 -39.32 -21.83
N GLY A 153 0.70 -38.46 -21.57
CA GLY A 153 2.08 -38.70 -22.02
C GLY A 153 2.86 -37.43 -22.30
N ARG A 154 4.19 -37.50 -22.18
CA ARG A 154 5.07 -36.38 -22.52
C ARG A 154 5.35 -36.34 -24.02
N VAL A 155 5.46 -35.13 -24.54
CA VAL A 155 5.94 -34.88 -25.91
C VAL A 155 7.44 -34.63 -25.87
N GLY A 156 8.20 -35.33 -26.70
CA GLY A 156 9.64 -35.13 -26.79
C GLY A 156 10.35 -36.22 -27.57
N SER A 157 11.67 -36.09 -27.67
CA SER A 157 12.55 -37.07 -28.29
C SER A 157 13.20 -38.03 -27.28
N CYS A 158 12.90 -37.87 -25.98
CA CYS A 158 13.42 -38.75 -24.94
C CYS A 158 12.73 -40.11 -24.95
N HIS A 159 13.39 -41.12 -24.36
CA HIS A 159 12.84 -42.48 -24.26
C HIS A 159 11.51 -42.55 -23.50
N GLU A 160 11.26 -41.62 -22.59
CA GLU A 160 10.02 -41.52 -21.81
C GLU A 160 8.88 -40.76 -22.54
N ALA A 161 9.16 -40.20 -23.73
CA ALA A 161 8.15 -39.49 -24.50
C ALA A 161 7.19 -40.47 -25.16
N VAL A 162 5.91 -40.34 -24.84
CA VAL A 162 4.83 -41.11 -25.48
C VAL A 162 4.57 -40.60 -26.89
N PHE A 163 4.74 -39.29 -27.09
CA PHE A 163 4.55 -38.63 -28.38
C PHE A 163 5.87 -38.04 -28.86
N ARG A 164 6.26 -38.35 -30.10
CA ARG A 164 7.55 -37.91 -30.68
C ARG A 164 7.54 -36.45 -31.11
N SER A 165 6.36 -35.88 -31.36
CA SER A 165 6.20 -34.49 -31.81
C SER A 165 4.88 -33.87 -31.37
N ASN A 166 4.82 -32.54 -31.38
CA ASN A 166 3.59 -31.80 -31.09
C ASN A 166 2.46 -32.12 -32.08
N GLU A 167 2.79 -32.43 -33.35
CA GLU A 167 1.79 -32.80 -34.36
C GLU A 167 1.21 -34.19 -34.12
N GLU A 168 2.00 -35.13 -33.63
CA GLU A 168 1.52 -36.44 -33.21
C GLU A 168 0.56 -36.32 -32.01
N PHE A 169 0.92 -35.49 -31.02
CA PHE A 169 0.05 -35.23 -29.88
C PHE A 169 -1.27 -34.57 -30.28
N LYS A 170 -1.25 -33.60 -31.19
CA LYS A 170 -2.48 -33.00 -31.75
C LYS A 170 -3.37 -34.04 -32.43
N LYS A 171 -2.78 -34.92 -33.25
CA LYS A 171 -3.53 -36.01 -33.89
C LYS A 171 -4.13 -36.96 -32.86
N ALA A 172 -3.39 -37.28 -31.79
CA ALA A 172 -3.89 -38.10 -30.70
C ALA A 172 -5.07 -37.46 -29.97
N ILE A 173 -5.07 -36.13 -29.77
CA ILE A 173 -6.22 -35.40 -29.23
C ILE A 173 -7.42 -35.54 -30.16
N SER A 174 -7.28 -35.24 -31.46
CA SER A 174 -8.40 -35.32 -32.40
C SER A 174 -8.96 -36.74 -32.53
N LEU A 175 -8.11 -37.77 -32.49
CA LEU A 175 -8.54 -39.16 -32.48
C LEU A 175 -9.30 -39.49 -31.19
N ARG A 176 -8.80 -39.06 -30.02
CA ARG A 176 -9.46 -39.29 -28.74
C ARG A 176 -10.85 -38.64 -28.70
N GLU A 177 -10.98 -37.41 -29.20
CA GLU A 177 -12.27 -36.72 -29.28
C GLU A 177 -13.28 -37.49 -30.16
N LEU A 178 -12.82 -38.05 -31.29
CA LEU A 178 -13.65 -38.87 -32.16
C LEU A 178 -14.05 -40.19 -31.49
N ASP A 179 -13.12 -40.83 -30.78
CA ASP A 179 -13.36 -42.07 -30.04
C ASP A 179 -14.35 -41.84 -28.89
N ASP A 180 -14.27 -40.70 -28.18
CA ASP A 180 -15.20 -40.34 -27.12
C ASP A 180 -16.63 -40.17 -27.65
N VAL A 181 -16.77 -39.44 -28.77
CA VAL A 181 -18.07 -39.25 -29.43
C VAL A 181 -18.64 -40.60 -29.87
N THR A 182 -17.84 -41.43 -30.53
CA THR A 182 -18.29 -42.76 -31.01
C THR A 182 -18.70 -43.64 -29.84
N SER A 183 -17.88 -43.70 -28.79
CA SER A 183 -18.15 -44.51 -27.59
C SER A 183 -19.38 -44.04 -26.84
N LEU A 184 -19.65 -42.73 -26.81
CA LEU A 184 -20.87 -42.17 -26.23
C LEU A 184 -22.10 -42.54 -27.07
N GLU A 185 -22.04 -42.37 -28.39
CA GLU A 185 -23.13 -42.72 -29.31
C GLU A 185 -23.48 -44.22 -29.22
N ASP A 186 -22.48 -45.08 -29.12
CA ASP A 186 -22.64 -46.53 -28.91
C ASP A 186 -23.34 -46.84 -27.58
N LYS A 187 -22.98 -46.16 -26.50
CA LYS A 187 -23.59 -46.34 -25.16
C LYS A 187 -25.01 -45.77 -25.08
N LEU A 188 -25.28 -44.68 -25.78
CA LEU A 188 -26.60 -44.04 -25.88
C LEU A 188 -27.55 -44.81 -26.79
N GLY A 189 -27.03 -45.53 -27.79
CA GLY A 189 -27.83 -46.16 -28.84
C GLY A 189 -28.46 -45.16 -29.82
N ARG A 190 -27.97 -43.91 -29.82
CA ARG A 190 -28.37 -42.83 -30.74
C ARG A 190 -27.20 -41.93 -31.04
N SER A 191 -27.27 -41.21 -32.16
CA SER A 191 -26.31 -40.14 -32.44
C SER A 191 -26.48 -38.98 -31.44
N LEU A 192 -25.36 -38.34 -31.09
CA LEU A 192 -25.35 -37.14 -30.27
C LEU A 192 -25.89 -35.96 -31.09
N THR A 193 -26.66 -35.11 -30.43
CA THR A 193 -27.15 -33.84 -30.97
C THR A 193 -25.99 -32.89 -31.24
N ARG A 194 -26.24 -31.85 -32.05
CA ARG A 194 -25.23 -30.84 -32.35
C ARG A 194 -24.77 -30.10 -31.09
N GLU A 195 -25.70 -29.85 -30.16
CA GLU A 195 -25.42 -29.17 -28.89
C GLU A 195 -24.52 -30.03 -27.98
N GLU A 196 -24.84 -31.32 -27.81
CA GLU A 196 -23.99 -32.27 -27.08
C GLU A 196 -22.58 -32.36 -27.70
N LYS A 197 -22.48 -32.46 -29.03
CA LYS A 197 -21.19 -32.53 -29.74
C LYS A 197 -20.34 -31.28 -29.52
N ASN A 198 -20.95 -30.09 -29.49
CA ASN A 198 -20.24 -28.84 -29.25
C ASN A 198 -19.67 -28.74 -27.81
N ARG A 199 -20.09 -29.61 -26.89
CA ARG A 199 -19.59 -29.64 -25.50
C ARG A 199 -18.55 -30.72 -25.24
N ILE A 200 -18.23 -31.53 -26.25
CA ILE A 200 -17.24 -32.62 -26.12
C ILE A 200 -15.95 -32.19 -26.81
N GLY A 201 -14.82 -32.45 -26.14
CA GLY A 201 -13.48 -32.25 -26.66
C GLY A 201 -12.81 -30.93 -26.26
N VAL A 202 -11.49 -30.96 -26.24
CA VAL A 202 -10.60 -29.83 -26.00
C VAL A 202 -10.69 -28.82 -27.14
N SER A 203 -10.87 -29.29 -28.38
CA SER A 203 -11.00 -28.44 -29.56
C SER A 203 -12.17 -27.46 -29.45
N ASN A 204 -13.34 -27.97 -29.06
CA ASN A 204 -14.55 -27.15 -28.87
C ASN A 204 -14.45 -26.26 -27.63
N LEU A 205 -13.91 -26.78 -26.52
CA LEU A 205 -13.65 -25.98 -25.32
C LEU A 205 -12.73 -24.79 -25.64
N ARG A 206 -11.67 -25.01 -26.42
CA ARG A 206 -10.75 -23.95 -26.84
C ARG A 206 -11.47 -22.85 -27.62
N LEU A 207 -12.26 -23.20 -28.64
CA LEU A 207 -13.01 -22.23 -29.46
C LEU A 207 -13.96 -21.41 -28.59
N PHE A 208 -14.69 -22.08 -27.70
CA PHE A 208 -15.59 -21.42 -26.76
C PHE A 208 -14.86 -20.44 -25.82
N LEU A 209 -13.71 -20.84 -25.25
CA LEU A 209 -12.95 -19.98 -24.36
C LEU A 209 -12.35 -18.77 -25.09
N GLU A 210 -11.89 -18.95 -26.33
CA GLU A 210 -11.37 -17.84 -27.16
C GLU A 210 -12.45 -16.78 -27.42
N GLU A 211 -13.63 -17.22 -27.85
CA GLU A 211 -14.77 -16.34 -28.10
C GLU A 211 -15.26 -15.67 -26.81
N LEU A 212 -15.40 -16.43 -25.73
CA LEU A 212 -15.83 -15.92 -24.44
C LEU A 212 -14.88 -14.84 -23.92
N LEU A 213 -13.57 -15.07 -23.96
CA LEU A 213 -12.57 -14.11 -23.48
C LEU A 213 -12.60 -12.84 -24.34
N GLN A 214 -12.72 -12.98 -25.66
CA GLN A 214 -12.83 -11.84 -26.57
C GLN A 214 -14.06 -10.99 -26.28
N ASN A 215 -15.22 -11.62 -26.09
CA ASN A 215 -16.47 -10.93 -25.77
C ASN A 215 -16.38 -10.20 -24.42
N ARG A 216 -15.91 -10.88 -23.38
CA ARG A 216 -15.71 -10.28 -22.06
C ARG A 216 -14.71 -9.12 -22.06
N TYR A 217 -13.66 -9.22 -22.87
CA TYR A 217 -12.72 -8.12 -23.05
C TYR A 217 -13.42 -6.89 -23.64
N ILE A 218 -14.13 -7.05 -24.77
CA ILE A 218 -14.84 -5.95 -25.45
C ILE A 218 -15.89 -5.31 -24.52
N GLU A 219 -16.65 -6.13 -23.79
CA GLU A 219 -17.64 -5.67 -22.80
C GLU A 219 -17.00 -4.87 -21.66
N SER A 220 -15.78 -5.21 -21.25
CA SER A 220 -15.09 -4.60 -20.11
C SER A 220 -14.28 -3.35 -20.49
N VAL A 221 -13.89 -3.17 -21.75
CA VAL A 221 -13.08 -2.01 -22.20
C VAL A 221 -13.68 -0.65 -21.78
N PRO A 222 -15.00 -0.39 -21.91
CA PRO A 222 -15.58 0.90 -21.52
C PRO A 222 -15.43 1.24 -20.03
N SER A 223 -15.38 0.24 -19.15
CA SER A 223 -15.21 0.45 -17.70
C SER A 223 -13.73 0.53 -17.29
N ILE A 224 -12.86 -0.22 -17.98
CA ILE A 224 -11.42 -0.27 -17.70
C ILE A 224 -10.72 1.04 -18.06
N ILE A 225 -11.05 1.66 -19.21
CA ILE A 225 -10.35 2.89 -19.65
C ILE A 225 -10.46 4.02 -18.62
N PRO A 226 -11.66 4.41 -18.12
CA PRO A 226 -11.77 5.44 -17.09
C PRO A 226 -11.05 5.10 -15.79
N LEU A 227 -11.03 3.82 -15.41
CA LEU A 227 -10.31 3.34 -14.23
C LEU A 227 -8.80 3.56 -14.39
N LEU A 228 -8.23 3.16 -15.53
CA LEU A 228 -6.82 3.35 -15.85
C LEU A 228 -6.44 4.83 -15.91
N GLU A 229 -7.29 5.68 -16.51
CA GLU A 229 -7.05 7.12 -16.51
C GLU A 229 -7.06 7.74 -15.11
N LYS A 230 -7.98 7.29 -14.25
CA LYS A 230 -8.07 7.74 -12.85
C LYS A 230 -6.81 7.36 -12.09
N GLU A 231 -6.36 6.11 -12.22
CA GLU A 231 -5.13 5.62 -11.60
C GLU A 231 -3.89 6.34 -12.14
N HIS A 232 -3.82 6.56 -13.46
CA HIS A 232 -2.75 7.34 -14.07
C HIS A 232 -2.70 8.76 -13.48
N ARG A 233 -3.83 9.47 -13.42
CA ARG A 233 -3.91 10.80 -12.82
C ARG A 233 -3.52 10.80 -11.33
N ALA A 234 -3.89 9.77 -10.57
CA ALA A 234 -3.51 9.64 -9.17
C ALA A 234 -1.99 9.43 -9.01
N ALA A 235 -1.42 8.50 -9.77
CA ALA A 235 0.00 8.21 -9.79
C ALA A 235 0.83 9.43 -10.23
N SER A 236 0.42 10.14 -11.28
CA SER A 236 1.10 11.36 -11.75
C SER A 236 1.08 12.47 -10.69
N ARG A 237 -0.04 12.66 -9.97
CA ARG A 237 -0.10 13.63 -8.86
C ARG A 237 0.85 13.27 -7.73
N LYS A 238 0.90 11.98 -7.34
CA LYS A 238 1.82 11.49 -6.30
C LYS A 238 3.27 11.68 -6.72
N LEU A 239 3.60 11.36 -7.98
CA LEU A 239 4.93 11.56 -8.53
C LEU A 239 5.34 13.04 -8.48
N ARG A 240 4.48 13.95 -8.96
CA ARG A 240 4.74 15.40 -8.90
C ARG A 240 4.99 15.89 -7.48
N LYS A 241 4.21 15.40 -6.51
CA LYS A 241 4.39 15.75 -5.10
C LYS A 241 5.77 15.29 -4.59
N VAL A 242 6.15 14.05 -4.84
CA VAL A 242 7.45 13.51 -4.43
C VAL A 242 8.59 14.24 -5.13
N THR A 243 8.47 14.54 -6.43
CA THR A 243 9.46 15.34 -7.16
C THR A 243 9.61 16.74 -6.57
N GLN A 244 8.51 17.38 -6.17
CA GLN A 244 8.54 18.67 -5.51
C GLN A 244 9.22 18.59 -4.15
N GLU A 245 8.87 17.59 -3.33
CA GLU A 245 9.52 17.34 -2.03
C GLU A 245 11.03 17.14 -2.19
N ILE A 246 11.47 16.34 -3.17
CA ILE A 246 12.89 16.15 -3.48
C ILE A 246 13.53 17.47 -3.92
N SER A 247 12.84 18.25 -4.75
CA SER A 247 13.35 19.56 -5.20
C SER A 247 13.46 20.57 -4.06
N ASP A 248 12.60 20.48 -3.05
CA ASP A 248 12.65 21.33 -1.85
C ASP A 248 13.78 20.95 -0.88
N LEU A 249 14.32 19.73 -1.00
CA LEU A 249 15.48 19.25 -0.25
C LEU A 249 16.83 19.62 -0.88
N ASP A 250 16.81 20.37 -1.99
CA ASP A 250 18.02 20.90 -2.61
C ASP A 250 18.79 21.81 -1.64
N GLU A 251 20.10 21.58 -1.50
CA GLU A 251 20.94 22.25 -0.51
C GLU A 251 20.95 23.78 -0.72
N ALA A 252 20.99 24.24 -1.97
CA ALA A 252 20.99 25.66 -2.28
C ALA A 252 19.66 26.32 -1.89
N LYS A 253 18.52 25.68 -2.18
CA LYS A 253 17.21 26.18 -1.77
C LYS A 253 17.01 26.15 -0.25
N LEU A 254 17.52 25.13 0.44
CA LEU A 254 17.47 25.06 1.89
C LEU A 254 18.30 26.16 2.54
N LYS A 255 19.51 26.41 2.03
CA LYS A 255 20.36 27.53 2.47
C LYS A 255 19.68 28.87 2.24
N GLU A 256 19.03 29.07 1.09
CA GLU A 256 18.30 30.30 0.81
C GLU A 256 17.08 30.49 1.72
N LYS A 257 16.29 29.42 1.96
CA LYS A 257 15.17 29.47 2.92
C LYS A 257 15.67 29.79 4.34
N ALA A 258 16.78 29.20 4.77
CA ALA A 258 17.38 29.47 6.07
C ALA A 258 17.87 30.92 6.18
N ARG A 259 18.48 31.46 5.11
CA ARG A 259 18.91 32.85 5.03
C ARG A 259 17.74 33.81 5.11
N LEU A 260 16.67 33.59 4.34
CA LEU A 260 15.46 34.41 4.38
C LEU A 260 14.82 34.40 5.78
N PHE A 261 14.78 33.25 6.44
CA PHE A 261 14.30 33.14 7.81
C PHE A 261 15.19 33.94 8.78
N HIS A 262 16.52 33.80 8.67
CA HIS A 262 17.49 34.53 9.48
C HIS A 262 17.32 36.04 9.34
N ASP A 263 17.24 36.55 8.11
CA ASP A 263 17.07 37.98 7.81
C ASP A 263 15.73 38.51 8.36
N SER A 264 14.65 37.74 8.17
CA SER A 264 13.33 38.07 8.74
C SER A 264 13.35 38.07 10.27
N PHE A 265 14.02 37.10 10.90
CA PHE A 265 14.12 37.01 12.35
C PHE A 265 14.88 38.21 12.93
N LEU A 266 16.05 38.54 12.37
CA LEU A 266 16.83 39.71 12.81
C LEU A 266 16.08 41.02 12.63
N THR A 267 15.37 41.17 11.51
CA THR A 267 14.51 42.34 11.25
C THR A 267 13.43 42.46 12.32
N LYS A 268 12.73 41.37 12.62
CA LYS A 268 11.68 41.36 13.66
C LYS A 268 12.24 41.61 15.05
N LEU A 269 13.42 41.08 15.38
CA LEU A 269 14.09 41.33 16.66
C LEU A 269 14.47 42.80 16.83
N SER A 270 15.02 43.42 15.78
CA SER A 270 15.34 44.85 15.80
C SER A 270 14.09 45.72 16.03
N LEU A 271 12.99 45.39 15.34
CA LEU A 271 11.70 46.06 15.53
C LEU A 271 11.15 45.86 16.94
N LEU A 272 11.29 44.65 17.50
CA LEU A 272 10.85 44.34 18.85
C LEU A 272 11.60 45.20 19.90
N LEU A 273 12.91 45.38 19.73
CA LEU A 273 13.74 46.20 20.61
C LEU A 273 13.49 47.71 20.46
N LYS A 274 13.21 48.20 19.25
CA LYS A 274 12.86 49.62 19.02
C LYS A 274 11.45 49.96 19.49
N GLY A 275 10.59 48.95 19.66
CA GLY A 275 9.18 49.09 19.98
C GLY A 275 8.32 48.68 18.79
N MET A 276 7.43 47.73 19.02
CA MET A 276 6.52 47.17 18.03
C MET A 276 5.12 47.05 18.64
N VAL A 277 4.07 47.41 17.90
CA VAL A 277 2.65 47.32 18.33
C VAL A 277 1.89 46.12 17.73
N VAL A 278 2.56 45.29 16.92
CA VAL A 278 1.94 44.18 16.18
C VAL A 278 1.74 42.94 17.05
N ALA A 279 2.61 42.68 18.04
CA ALA A 279 2.49 41.49 18.87
C ALA A 279 1.43 41.71 19.98
N PRO A 280 0.51 40.75 20.22
CA PRO A 280 -0.52 40.91 21.23
C PRO A 280 0.08 40.97 22.64
N PRO A 281 -0.10 42.08 23.39
CA PRO A 281 0.46 42.25 24.73
C PRO A 281 -0.06 41.22 25.72
N ASP A 282 -1.26 40.65 25.53
CA ASP A 282 -1.86 39.63 26.40
C ASP A 282 -1.17 38.27 26.32
N LYS A 283 -0.47 37.99 25.21
CA LYS A 283 0.24 36.73 25.02
C LYS A 283 1.72 36.84 25.34
N PHE A 284 2.35 37.93 24.91
CA PHE A 284 3.81 38.07 24.98
C PHE A 284 4.29 39.14 25.96
N GLY A 285 3.40 40.01 26.43
CA GLY A 285 3.75 41.02 27.42
C GLY A 285 3.84 40.47 28.83
N GLU A 286 4.55 41.18 29.69
CA GLU A 286 4.67 40.90 31.11
C GLU A 286 4.31 42.16 31.90
N THR A 287 3.68 41.99 33.06
CA THR A 287 3.54 43.09 34.04
C THR A 287 4.85 43.22 34.82
N LEU A 288 5.05 44.32 35.54
CA LEU A 288 6.24 44.48 36.38
C LEU A 288 6.40 43.34 37.41
N ILE A 289 5.28 42.82 37.92
CA ILE A 289 5.30 41.68 38.87
C ILE A 289 5.85 40.43 38.18
N ASN A 290 5.39 40.15 36.96
CA ASN A 290 5.86 38.99 36.19
C ASN A 290 7.36 39.13 35.86
N GLU A 291 7.80 40.33 35.47
CA GLU A 291 9.21 40.63 35.20
C GLU A 291 10.09 40.34 36.43
N ARG A 292 9.66 40.77 37.61
CA ARG A 292 10.38 40.56 38.86
C ARG A 292 10.42 39.10 39.31
N ILE A 293 9.35 38.34 39.02
CA ILE A 293 9.30 36.90 39.30
C ILE A 293 10.26 36.14 38.37
N ASN A 294 10.26 36.47 37.09
CA ASN A 294 10.99 35.72 36.07
C ASN A 294 12.47 36.15 35.95
N GLY A 295 12.73 37.46 36.01
CA GLY A 295 14.05 38.07 35.84
C GLY A 295 14.73 38.49 37.15
N GLY A 296 14.03 38.37 38.28
CA GLY A 296 14.49 38.84 39.58
C GLY A 296 14.16 40.31 39.82
N THR A 297 14.20 40.71 41.09
CA THR A 297 14.02 42.11 41.49
C THR A 297 15.38 42.76 41.69
N PHE A 298 15.57 43.98 41.18
CA PHE A 298 16.78 44.73 41.47
C PHE A 298 16.73 45.28 42.90
N THR A 299 17.43 44.61 43.80
CA THR A 299 17.61 45.03 45.20
C THR A 299 18.93 45.76 45.33
N GLY A 300 18.92 47.02 45.79
CA GLY A 300 20.15 47.75 46.12
C GLY A 300 20.91 47.13 47.32
N SER A 301 21.91 47.84 47.84
CA SER A 301 22.77 47.37 48.94
C SER A 301 22.05 47.08 50.27
N GLU A 302 20.79 47.53 50.43
CA GLU A 302 20.03 47.42 51.69
C GLU A 302 18.66 46.74 51.52
N ASN A 303 18.52 45.72 50.66
CA ASN A 303 17.24 45.02 50.43
C ASN A 303 16.05 45.95 50.10
N PHE A 304 16.34 47.15 49.60
CA PHE A 304 15.33 48.14 49.25
C PHE A 304 14.57 47.67 48.01
N GLN A 305 13.29 47.33 48.19
CA GLN A 305 12.40 46.96 47.10
C GLN A 305 11.52 48.15 46.73
N LEU A 306 11.65 48.62 45.48
CA LEU A 306 10.81 49.70 44.97
C LEU A 306 9.34 49.28 44.93
N PRO A 307 8.42 50.04 45.56
CA PRO A 307 6.98 49.80 45.44
C PRO A 307 6.51 49.87 44.00
N ASN A 308 5.66 48.93 43.58
CA ASN A 308 5.15 48.86 42.19
C ASN A 308 4.52 50.19 41.70
N LYS A 309 3.95 50.98 42.62
CA LYS A 309 3.32 52.27 42.30
C LYS A 309 4.31 53.35 41.84
N MET A 310 5.60 53.20 42.13
CA MET A 310 6.64 54.14 41.70
C MET A 310 7.09 53.90 40.25
N MET A 311 6.75 52.74 39.67
CA MET A 311 7.11 52.39 38.31
C MET A 311 5.99 52.75 37.34
N ALA A 312 6.32 53.56 36.34
CA ALA A 312 5.37 53.89 35.28
C ALA A 312 4.92 52.62 34.55
N ASN A 313 3.62 52.55 34.24
CA ASN A 313 3.01 51.43 33.51
C ASN A 313 3.20 50.06 34.20
N ALA A 314 3.40 50.00 35.53
CA ALA A 314 3.64 48.75 36.26
C ALA A 314 2.55 47.67 36.05
N GLY A 315 1.29 48.10 35.93
CA GLY A 315 0.15 47.21 35.68
C GLY A 315 -0.06 46.82 34.22
N MET A 316 0.63 47.46 33.27
CA MET A 316 0.51 47.15 31.85
C MET A 316 1.40 45.98 31.46
N ARG A 317 0.93 45.16 30.51
CA ARG A 317 1.69 44.06 29.91
C ARG A 317 2.58 44.62 28.80
N LEU A 318 3.89 44.65 29.02
CA LEU A 318 4.88 45.19 28.08
C LEU A 318 5.81 44.07 27.60
N TYR A 319 6.33 44.19 26.39
CA TYR A 319 7.33 43.28 25.83
C TYR A 319 8.39 44.05 25.05
N GLY A 320 9.51 43.38 24.74
CA GLY A 320 10.55 43.93 23.88
C GLY A 320 11.16 45.21 24.45
N GLY A 321 11.33 46.22 23.59
CA GLY A 321 11.92 47.51 23.97
C GLY A 321 11.22 48.22 25.12
N ALA A 322 9.88 48.18 25.14
CA ALA A 322 9.10 48.85 26.19
C ALA A 322 9.34 48.22 27.58
N GLN A 323 9.41 46.90 27.63
CA GLN A 323 9.77 46.14 28.83
C GLN A 323 11.23 46.44 29.25
N TYR A 324 12.17 46.44 28.30
CA TYR A 324 13.57 46.81 28.57
C TYR A 324 13.69 48.22 29.16
N HIS A 325 12.96 49.20 28.61
CA HIS A 325 12.94 50.55 29.13
C HIS A 325 12.38 50.64 30.55
N ARG A 326 11.34 49.85 30.87
CA ARG A 326 10.79 49.76 32.24
C ARG A 326 11.83 49.19 33.21
N ALA A 327 12.53 48.12 32.83
CA ALA A 327 13.61 47.55 33.65
C ALA A 327 14.77 48.54 33.86
N MET A 328 15.16 49.30 32.83
CA MET A 328 16.20 50.34 32.95
C MET A 328 15.76 51.52 33.82
N ALA A 329 14.48 51.88 33.79
CA ALA A 329 13.93 52.89 34.70
C ALA A 329 13.99 52.43 36.16
N GLU A 330 13.66 51.16 36.43
CA GLU A 330 13.77 50.56 37.77
C GLU A 330 15.21 50.60 38.27
N PHE A 331 16.16 50.16 37.43
CA PHE A 331 17.58 50.21 37.74
C PHE A 331 18.06 51.63 38.11
N ARG A 332 17.71 52.63 37.29
CA ARG A 332 18.09 54.04 37.54
C ARG A 332 17.55 54.57 38.86
N LEU A 333 16.31 54.22 39.21
CA LEU A 333 15.70 54.64 40.47
C LEU A 333 16.41 54.01 41.67
N VAL A 334 16.73 52.72 41.62
CA VAL A 334 17.44 52.06 42.72
C VAL A 334 18.85 52.61 42.84
N VAL A 335 19.62 52.69 41.75
CA VAL A 335 21.00 53.22 41.80
C VAL A 335 21.02 54.68 42.26
N GLY A 336 20.08 55.51 41.80
CA GLY A 336 19.96 56.90 42.24
C GLY A 336 19.62 57.06 43.74
N SER A 337 19.10 56.01 44.38
CA SER A 337 18.83 55.99 45.82
C SER A 337 19.99 55.48 46.68
N ILE A 338 21.03 54.91 46.04
CA ILE A 338 22.23 54.45 46.75
C ILE A 338 23.01 55.69 47.21
N LYS A 339 23.13 55.85 48.53
CA LYS A 339 24.00 56.87 49.11
C LYS A 339 25.45 56.49 48.81
N CYS A 340 26.18 57.37 48.14
CA CYS A 340 27.62 57.21 48.04
C CYS A 340 28.21 57.25 49.46
N PRO A 341 29.16 56.35 49.79
CA PRO A 341 29.88 56.45 51.05
C PRO A 341 30.50 57.85 51.15
N PRO A 342 30.50 58.47 52.35
CA PRO A 342 31.09 59.78 52.52
C PRO A 342 32.58 59.68 52.19
N ILE A 343 33.00 60.38 51.15
CA ILE A 343 34.42 60.47 50.78
C ILE A 343 35.02 61.57 51.65
N THR A 344 36.05 61.23 52.42
CA THR A 344 36.71 62.20 53.29
C THR A 344 37.53 63.19 52.46
N ARG A 345 37.79 64.38 53.02
CA ARG A 345 38.66 65.37 52.37
C ARG A 345 40.08 64.81 52.16
N GLU A 346 40.55 63.96 53.07
CA GLU A 346 41.85 63.29 52.97
C GLU A 346 41.87 62.28 51.82
N GLU A 347 40.81 61.50 51.63
CA GLU A 347 40.65 60.59 50.48
C GLU A 347 40.62 61.35 49.16
N ILE A 348 39.90 62.48 49.11
CA ILE A 348 39.86 63.34 47.92
C ILE A 348 41.26 63.90 47.61
N VAL A 349 41.95 64.46 48.61
CA VAL A 349 43.29 65.06 48.41
C VAL A 349 44.34 63.99 48.07
N ASN A 350 44.27 62.80 48.66
CA ASN A 350 45.14 61.67 48.33
C ASN A 350 44.87 61.09 46.94
N ALA A 351 43.63 61.14 46.46
CA ALA A 351 43.28 60.80 45.08
C ALA A 351 43.69 61.89 44.07
N CYS A 352 43.94 63.13 44.53
CA CYS A 352 44.37 64.28 43.71
C CYS A 352 45.90 64.34 43.53
N GLY A 353 46.56 63.19 43.38
CA GLY A 353 48.00 63.10 43.10
C GLY A 353 48.42 63.82 41.81
N VAL A 354 49.73 63.89 41.57
CA VAL A 354 50.34 64.72 40.50
C VAL A 354 50.48 63.98 39.15
N GLU A 355 50.00 62.75 39.03
CA GLU A 355 50.05 61.97 37.78
C GLU A 355 48.67 61.75 37.13
N ASP A 356 48.65 61.72 35.79
CA ASP A 356 47.47 61.62 34.91
C ASP A 356 46.68 60.28 34.99
N ILE A 357 46.85 59.49 36.06
CA ILE A 357 46.22 58.17 36.21
C ILE A 357 45.01 58.22 37.17
N HIS A 358 44.61 59.40 37.63
CA HIS A 358 43.50 59.54 38.58
C HIS A 358 42.27 60.20 37.96
N ASP A 359 41.09 59.58 38.17
CA ASP A 359 39.75 59.92 37.64
C ASP A 359 39.20 61.30 38.11
N GLY A 360 40.03 62.10 38.78
CA GLY A 360 39.69 63.37 39.43
C GLY A 360 39.80 64.60 38.54
N THR A 361 39.41 64.54 37.26
CA THR A 361 39.39 65.72 36.36
C THR A 361 37.97 66.16 36.04
N ASN A 362 37.33 66.91 36.96
CA ASN A 362 36.28 67.88 36.61
C ASN A 362 35.92 68.81 37.79
N TYR A 363 36.83 69.74 38.11
CA TYR A 363 36.68 70.68 39.24
C TYR A 363 35.86 71.96 38.93
N SER A 364 35.20 72.07 37.79
CA SER A 364 34.54 73.33 37.39
C SER A 364 33.05 73.46 37.73
N ARG A 365 32.44 72.51 38.48
CA ARG A 365 30.98 72.55 38.78
C ARG A 365 30.58 72.67 40.26
N TYR A 366 31.50 72.60 41.22
CA TYR A 366 31.13 72.62 42.66
C TYR A 366 31.49 73.89 43.43
N SER A 367 32.08 74.91 42.81
CA SER A 367 32.20 76.24 43.40
C SER A 367 31.08 77.15 42.88
N LEU A 368 29.89 77.07 43.48
CA LEU A 368 28.90 78.16 43.63
C LEU A 368 27.58 77.59 44.21
N SER A 369 27.54 77.33 45.51
CA SER A 369 26.37 77.52 46.39
C SER A 369 26.63 76.92 47.77
N THR A 370 27.27 77.65 48.67
CA THR A 370 26.68 78.25 49.88
C THR A 370 27.72 79.17 50.50
#